data_AF-A0A1W6ZYT0-F1
#
_entry.id   AF-A0A1W6ZYT0-F1
#
_cell.length_a   1.000
_cell.length_b   1.000
_cell.length_c   1.000
_cell.angle_alpha   90.00
_cell.angle_beta   90.00
_cell.angle_gamma   90.00
#
_symmetry.space_group_name_H-M   'P 1'
#
loop_
_entity.id
_entity.type
_entity.pdbx_description
1 polymer ?
#
loop_
_entity_poly.entity_id
_entity_poly.type
_entity_poly.pdbx_seq_one_letter_code
_entity_poly.pdbx_strand_id
1 'polypeptide(L)'
;MGRRGPKPEPGAVKEQKAPVRSRQRKTVAATLPGAPVASGDAPKWLKDEGLKIFQRMAPLLRSMKLLTEADVPAFARYCKHYARWLSLQKRLDKEGDIYEIETASGKVRRADPAFTMADRLDRMMLAFEDRFGLNPAERQRIMAARATTGATGDLFNAGQAKDPERRSDDPATPAAEAAEPIEGPIGLLN
;
A
#
# COMPACT_ATOMS: atom_id res chain seq x y z
N MET A 1 -8.18 42.47 -16.94
CA MET A 1 -8.54 41.11 -16.50
C MET A 1 -8.08 40.95 -15.05
N GLY A 2 -9.02 41.08 -14.10
CA GLY A 2 -8.74 41.36 -12.70
C GLY A 2 -8.35 40.13 -11.86
N ARG A 3 -7.24 40.25 -11.14
CA ARG A 3 -6.95 39.47 -9.93
C ARG A 3 -7.87 39.95 -8.81
N ARG A 4 -8.70 39.07 -8.22
CA ARG A 4 -9.37 39.27 -6.91
C ARG A 4 -10.04 37.95 -6.47
N GLY A 5 -9.28 37.11 -5.77
CA GLY A 5 -9.85 36.15 -4.82
C GLY A 5 -10.20 36.88 -3.51
N PRO A 6 -11.14 36.35 -2.71
CA PRO A 6 -11.64 37.02 -1.51
C PRO A 6 -10.54 37.22 -0.44
N LYS A 7 -10.70 38.29 0.34
CA LYS A 7 -9.80 38.75 1.40
C LYS A 7 -9.82 37.77 2.58
N PRO A 8 -8.66 37.46 3.21
CA PRO A 8 -8.61 36.55 4.34
C PRO A 8 -9.32 37.16 5.56
N GLU A 9 -10.21 36.38 6.19
CA GLU A 9 -10.91 36.76 7.40
C GLU A 9 -9.98 36.72 8.63
N PRO A 10 -10.21 37.60 9.63
CA PRO A 10 -9.40 37.70 10.85
C PRO A 10 -9.54 36.46 11.74
N GLY A 11 -8.43 36.07 12.39
CA GLY A 11 -8.21 34.77 13.03
C GLY A 11 -9.15 34.34 14.17
N ALA A 12 -10.09 35.18 14.61
CA ALA A 12 -10.99 34.90 15.74
C ALA A 12 -12.23 34.04 15.38
N VAL A 13 -12.44 33.68 14.11
CA VAL A 13 -13.54 32.78 13.67
C VAL A 13 -13.00 31.42 13.14
N LYS A 14 -11.68 31.22 13.14
CA LYS A 14 -11.06 29.95 12.71
C LYS A 14 -11.06 28.86 13.78
N GLU A 15 -11.39 29.19 15.03
CA GLU A 15 -11.33 28.24 16.16
C GLU A 15 -12.67 27.59 16.54
N GLN A 16 -13.77 27.89 15.82
CA GLN A 16 -15.08 27.23 16.05
C GLN A 16 -15.53 26.30 14.92
N LYS A 17 -14.71 26.08 13.89
CA LYS A 17 -14.95 25.03 12.87
C LYS A 17 -13.93 23.91 13.03
N ALA A 18 -14.13 23.13 14.09
CA ALA A 18 -13.53 21.80 14.17
C ALA A 18 -13.87 21.01 12.89
N PRO A 19 -12.90 20.38 12.20
CA PRO A 19 -13.21 19.40 11.19
C PRO A 19 -13.76 18.14 11.88
N VAL A 20 -15.05 18.17 12.19
CA VAL A 20 -15.83 16.98 12.53
C VAL A 20 -15.90 16.13 11.27
N ARG A 21 -15.27 14.95 11.35
CA ARG A 21 -15.34 13.84 10.40
C ARG A 21 -14.88 14.16 8.96
N SER A 22 -13.67 13.70 8.65
CA SER A 22 -13.58 12.76 7.55
C SER A 22 -12.66 11.60 7.93
N ARG A 23 -13.32 10.50 8.28
CA ARG A 23 -12.83 9.13 8.34
C ARG A 23 -11.41 8.98 8.89
N GLN A 24 -11.35 8.56 10.17
CA GLN A 24 -10.59 7.37 10.51
C GLN A 24 -10.58 6.45 9.29
N ARG A 25 -9.50 6.50 8.49
CA ARG A 25 -9.11 5.31 7.75
C ARG A 25 -8.87 4.34 8.87
N LYS A 26 -9.83 3.43 9.08
CA LYS A 26 -9.53 2.13 9.62
C LYS A 26 -8.37 1.66 8.76
N THR A 27 -7.15 1.84 9.25
CA THR A 27 -6.04 1.02 8.86
C THR A 27 -6.60 -0.37 9.03
N VAL A 28 -6.91 -1.03 7.92
CA VAL A 28 -7.21 -2.45 7.97
C VAL A 28 -5.86 -3.09 8.31
N ALA A 29 -5.52 -3.05 9.60
CA ALA A 29 -4.48 -3.82 10.21
C ALA A 29 -4.97 -5.27 10.14
N ALA A 30 -4.81 -5.86 8.96
CA ALA A 30 -4.97 -7.29 8.76
C ALA A 30 -4.09 -7.72 7.59
N THR A 31 -2.83 -7.25 7.57
CA THR A 31 -1.79 -8.21 7.20
C THR A 31 -1.63 -9.06 8.45
N LEU A 32 -2.47 -10.08 8.60
CA LEU A 32 -2.33 -11.04 9.69
C LEU A 32 -0.90 -11.59 9.58
N PRO A 33 -0.02 -11.37 10.58
CA PRO A 33 1.28 -11.98 10.59
C PRO A 33 1.06 -13.49 10.78
N GLY A 34 1.00 -14.23 9.68
CA GLY A 34 0.74 -15.67 9.71
C GLY A 34 -0.22 -16.23 8.65
N ALA A 35 -0.70 -15.43 7.68
CA ALA A 35 -1.41 -16.04 6.55
C ALA A 35 -0.50 -17.09 5.88
N PRO A 36 -0.98 -18.34 5.72
CA PRO A 36 -0.16 -19.41 5.15
C PRO A 36 0.29 -18.97 3.75
N VAL A 37 1.60 -19.08 3.51
CA VAL A 37 2.16 -18.89 2.16
C VAL A 37 1.43 -19.86 1.25
N ALA A 38 0.96 -19.38 0.09
CA ALA A 38 0.28 -20.24 -0.87
C ALA A 38 1.17 -21.45 -1.17
N SER A 39 0.73 -22.64 -0.82
CA SER A 39 1.31 -23.93 -1.23
C SER A 39 0.56 -24.49 -2.45
N GLY A 40 -0.63 -23.97 -2.73
CA GLY A 40 -1.50 -24.42 -3.81
C GLY A 40 -0.92 -24.27 -5.23
N ASP A 41 -1.29 -25.25 -6.06
CA ASP A 41 -1.10 -25.23 -7.51
C ASP A 41 -1.96 -24.15 -8.19
N ALA A 42 -1.64 -23.86 -9.45
CA ALA A 42 -2.47 -23.00 -10.28
C ALA A 42 -3.92 -23.53 -10.34
N PRO A 43 -4.94 -22.65 -10.31
CA PRO A 43 -6.32 -23.08 -10.45
C PRO A 43 -6.56 -23.85 -11.76
N LYS A 44 -7.35 -24.93 -11.71
CA LYS A 44 -7.61 -25.84 -12.85
C LYS A 44 -8.15 -25.16 -14.11
N TRP A 45 -8.76 -23.99 -13.98
CA TRP A 45 -9.30 -23.22 -15.10
C TRP A 45 -8.25 -22.37 -15.82
N LEU A 46 -7.07 -22.16 -15.22
CA LEU A 46 -5.99 -21.41 -15.83
C LEU A 46 -5.18 -22.33 -16.75
N LYS A 47 -5.13 -21.98 -18.04
CA LYS A 47 -4.52 -22.79 -19.09
C LYS A 47 -3.54 -21.97 -19.94
N ASP A 48 -2.82 -22.66 -20.81
CA ASP A 48 -1.98 -22.10 -21.86
C ASP A 48 -0.90 -21.13 -21.33
N GLU A 49 -0.71 -20.00 -22.00
CA GLU A 49 0.26 -18.96 -21.61
C GLU A 49 0.00 -18.42 -20.19
N GLY A 50 -1.26 -18.35 -19.75
CA GLY A 50 -1.60 -17.90 -18.41
C GLY A 50 -1.02 -18.82 -17.34
N LEU A 51 -1.04 -20.13 -17.57
CA LEU A 51 -0.47 -21.12 -16.67
C LEU A 51 1.06 -20.99 -16.61
N LYS A 52 1.72 -20.78 -17.74
CA LYS A 52 3.18 -20.57 -17.79
C LYS A 52 3.61 -19.34 -16.99
N ILE A 53 2.88 -18.24 -17.13
CA ILE A 53 3.13 -17.00 -16.37
C ILE A 53 2.96 -17.27 -14.87
N PHE A 54 1.90 -17.98 -14.48
CA PHE A 54 1.67 -18.32 -13.07
C PHE A 54 2.80 -19.19 -12.52
N GLN A 55 3.18 -20.27 -13.22
CA GLN A 55 4.24 -21.17 -12.79
C GLN A 55 5.59 -20.47 -12.69
N ARG A 56 5.86 -19.49 -13.55
CA ARG A 56 7.06 -18.67 -13.50
C ARG A 56 7.04 -17.72 -12.30
N MET A 57 5.96 -16.99 -12.08
CA MET A 57 5.93 -15.86 -11.15
C MET A 57 5.50 -16.22 -9.72
N ALA A 58 4.59 -17.18 -9.56
CA ALA A 58 4.07 -17.58 -8.26
C ALA A 58 5.18 -18.05 -7.28
N PRO A 59 6.19 -18.84 -7.68
CA PRO A 59 7.29 -19.20 -6.79
C PRO A 59 8.07 -18.00 -6.23
N LEU A 60 8.31 -16.97 -7.05
CA LEU A 60 9.00 -15.75 -6.61
C LEU A 60 8.15 -14.95 -5.62
N LEU A 61 6.86 -14.79 -5.90
CA LEU A 61 5.95 -14.09 -4.99
C LEU A 61 5.79 -14.83 -3.66
N ARG A 62 5.82 -16.17 -3.69
CA ARG A 62 5.78 -17.01 -2.49
C ARG A 62 7.04 -16.91 -1.64
N SER A 63 8.23 -16.91 -2.26
CA SER A 63 9.49 -16.74 -1.51
C SER A 63 9.56 -15.41 -0.78
N MET A 64 8.96 -14.36 -1.36
CA MET A 64 8.83 -13.03 -0.74
C MET A 64 7.65 -12.90 0.23
N LYS A 65 6.87 -13.96 0.47
CA LYS A 65 5.62 -13.95 1.25
C LYS A 65 4.64 -12.87 0.78
N LEU A 66 4.55 -12.63 -0.53
CA LEU A 66 3.63 -11.68 -1.16
C LEU A 66 2.37 -12.36 -1.74
N LEU A 67 2.37 -13.68 -1.88
CA LEU A 67 1.23 -14.46 -2.35
C LEU A 67 0.75 -15.42 -1.26
N THR A 68 -0.48 -15.23 -0.79
CA THR A 68 -1.17 -16.12 0.17
C THR A 68 -2.20 -16.99 -0.55
N GLU A 69 -2.67 -18.05 0.10
CA GLU A 69 -3.72 -18.92 -0.47
C GLU A 69 -4.98 -18.16 -0.89
N ALA A 70 -5.37 -17.15 -0.11
CA ALA A 70 -6.55 -16.34 -0.41
C ALA A 70 -6.40 -15.53 -1.71
N ASP A 71 -5.17 -15.20 -2.09
CA ASP A 71 -4.88 -14.35 -3.24
C ASP A 71 -4.65 -15.16 -4.53
N VAL A 72 -4.51 -16.48 -4.44
CA VAL A 72 -4.25 -17.36 -5.61
C VAL A 72 -5.26 -17.16 -6.75
N PRO A 73 -6.59 -17.13 -6.51
CA PRO A 73 -7.55 -16.90 -7.58
C PRO A 73 -7.41 -15.51 -8.23
N ALA A 74 -7.08 -14.49 -7.44
CA ALA A 74 -6.87 -13.13 -7.93
C ALA A 74 -5.61 -13.04 -8.79
N PHE A 75 -4.52 -13.69 -8.36
CA PHE A 75 -3.28 -13.76 -9.12
C PHE A 75 -3.44 -14.56 -10.41
N ALA A 76 -4.15 -15.69 -10.36
CA ALA A 76 -4.47 -16.47 -11.56
C ALA A 76 -5.27 -15.65 -12.60
N ARG A 77 -6.17 -14.76 -12.14
CA ARG A 77 -6.90 -13.85 -13.04
C ARG A 77 -5.95 -12.85 -13.70
N TYR A 78 -4.99 -12.31 -12.96
CA TYR A 78 -3.93 -11.47 -13.52
C TYR A 78 -3.15 -12.23 -14.60
N CYS A 79 -2.72 -13.47 -14.35
CA CYS A 79 -2.01 -14.28 -15.34
C CYS A 79 -2.84 -14.52 -16.62
N LYS A 80 -4.16 -14.72 -16.49
CA LYS A 80 -5.07 -14.82 -17.63
C LYS A 80 -5.15 -13.52 -18.43
N HIS A 81 -5.23 -12.37 -17.76
CA HIS A 81 -5.23 -11.07 -18.44
C HIS A 81 -3.91 -10.80 -19.16
N TYR A 82 -2.79 -11.14 -18.54
CA TYR A 82 -1.48 -10.96 -19.14
C TYR A 82 -1.28 -11.85 -20.38
N ALA A 83 -1.72 -13.12 -20.31
CA ALA A 83 -1.74 -14.00 -21.49
C ALA A 83 -2.60 -13.43 -22.63
N ARG A 84 -3.77 -12.87 -22.30
CA ARG A 84 -4.63 -12.23 -23.31
C ARG A 84 -3.97 -10.99 -23.91
N TRP A 85 -3.34 -10.15 -23.10
CA TRP A 85 -2.61 -8.97 -23.54
C TRP A 85 -1.48 -9.35 -24.49
N LEU A 86 -0.65 -10.35 -24.15
CA LEU A 86 0.40 -10.87 -25.05
C LEU A 86 -0.15 -11.34 -26.40
N SER A 87 -1.31 -11.99 -26.40
CA SER A 87 -1.97 -12.40 -27.65
C SER A 87 -2.45 -11.22 -28.49
N LEU A 88 -2.90 -10.13 -27.86
CA LEU A 88 -3.31 -8.92 -28.56
C LEU A 88 -2.10 -8.16 -29.12
N GLN A 89 -1.02 -8.04 -28.35
CA GLN A 89 0.23 -7.44 -28.83
C GLN A 89 0.75 -8.17 -30.07
N LYS A 90 0.80 -9.51 -30.05
CA LYS A 90 1.19 -10.31 -31.23
C LYS A 90 0.29 -10.09 -32.45
N ARG A 91 -0.97 -9.73 -32.24
CA ARG A 91 -1.90 -9.41 -33.33
C ARG A 91 -1.62 -8.01 -33.88
N LEU A 92 -1.43 -7.03 -32.99
CA LEU A 92 -1.10 -5.65 -33.34
C LEU A 92 0.25 -5.54 -34.05
N ASP A 93 1.26 -6.31 -33.63
CA ASP A 93 2.56 -6.39 -34.30
C ASP A 93 2.44 -6.86 -35.77
N LYS A 94 1.39 -7.60 -36.11
CA LYS A 94 1.14 -8.14 -37.47
C LYS A 94 0.21 -7.26 -38.30
N GLU A 95 -0.87 -6.78 -37.70
CA GLU A 95 -1.96 -6.08 -38.40
C GLU A 95 -1.82 -4.55 -38.35
N GLY A 96 -1.08 -4.03 -37.37
CA GLY A 96 -0.98 -2.59 -37.07
C GLY A 96 -2.09 -2.08 -36.14
N ASP A 97 -1.90 -0.87 -35.63
CA ASP A 97 -2.79 -0.27 -34.62
C ASP A 97 -3.99 0.49 -35.21
N ILE A 98 -3.98 0.72 -36.52
CA ILE A 98 -4.95 1.56 -37.23
C ILE A 98 -5.44 0.80 -38.45
N TYR A 99 -6.77 0.77 -38.63
CA TYR A 99 -7.40 0.26 -39.83
C TYR A 99 -8.18 1.38 -40.55
N GLU A 100 -8.26 1.27 -41.88
CA GLU A 100 -8.98 2.21 -42.73
C GLU A 100 -10.35 1.66 -43.10
N ILE A 101 -11.37 2.52 -43.00
CA ILE A 101 -12.74 2.23 -43.43
C ILE A 101 -13.12 3.23 -44.52
N GLU A 102 -13.67 2.73 -45.62
CA GLU A 102 -14.28 3.56 -46.64
C GLU A 102 -15.73 3.90 -46.24
N THR A 103 -16.01 5.18 -46.09
CA THR A 103 -17.35 5.72 -45.83
C THR A 103 -17.79 6.56 -47.03
N ALA A 104 -19.09 6.85 -47.16
CA ALA A 104 -19.62 7.73 -48.21
C ALA A 104 -18.95 9.12 -48.28
N SER A 105 -18.31 9.56 -47.19
CA SER A 105 -17.56 10.83 -47.10
C SER A 105 -16.05 10.70 -47.32
N GLY A 106 -15.55 9.51 -47.67
CA GLY A 106 -14.12 9.23 -47.90
C GLY A 106 -13.52 8.18 -46.96
N LYS A 107 -12.18 8.07 -46.98
CA LYS A 107 -11.41 7.14 -46.14
C LYS A 107 -11.23 7.70 -44.73
N VAL A 108 -11.62 6.93 -43.73
CA VAL A 108 -11.47 7.30 -42.32
C VAL A 108 -10.57 6.27 -41.63
N ARG A 109 -9.54 6.76 -40.93
CA ARG A 109 -8.65 5.96 -40.09
C ARG A 109 -9.24 5.81 -38.69
N ARG A 110 -9.34 4.59 -38.19
CA ARG A 110 -9.83 4.26 -36.84
C ARG A 110 -8.82 3.36 -36.13
N ALA A 111 -8.74 3.50 -34.81
CA ALA A 111 -7.89 2.63 -33.99
C ALA A 111 -8.48 1.20 -33.94
N ASP A 112 -7.63 0.18 -34.06
CA ASP A 112 -8.05 -1.21 -34.01
C ASP A 112 -8.70 -1.51 -32.65
N PRO A 113 -9.83 -2.26 -32.61
CA PRO A 113 -10.43 -2.72 -31.35
C PRO A 113 -9.45 -3.50 -30.46
N ALA A 114 -8.52 -4.25 -31.05
CA ALA A 114 -7.46 -4.97 -30.35
C ALA A 114 -6.52 -4.00 -29.62
N PHE A 115 -6.17 -2.87 -30.22
CA PHE A 115 -5.36 -1.83 -29.59
C PHE A 115 -6.08 -1.24 -28.37
N THR A 116 -7.35 -0.90 -28.54
CA THR A 116 -8.18 -0.36 -27.45
C THR A 116 -8.33 -1.36 -26.30
N MET A 117 -8.48 -2.64 -26.61
CA MET A 117 -8.56 -3.69 -25.59
C MET A 117 -7.19 -3.94 -24.92
N ALA A 118 -6.10 -3.87 -25.67
CA ALA A 118 -4.75 -4.01 -25.13
C ALA A 118 -4.41 -2.88 -24.14
N ASP A 119 -4.65 -1.61 -24.51
CA ASP A 119 -4.47 -0.46 -23.61
C ASP A 119 -5.32 -0.59 -22.33
N ARG A 120 -6.57 -1.04 -22.45
CA ARG A 120 -7.43 -1.29 -21.28
C ARG A 120 -6.87 -2.37 -20.36
N LEU A 121 -6.41 -3.49 -20.93
CA LEU A 121 -5.80 -4.57 -20.15
C LEU A 121 -4.53 -4.10 -19.47
N ASP A 122 -3.71 -3.30 -20.15
CA ASP A 122 -2.46 -2.77 -19.62
C ASP A 122 -2.70 -1.90 -18.37
N ARG A 123 -3.66 -0.97 -18.45
CA ARG A 123 -4.09 -0.15 -17.29
C ARG A 123 -4.59 -0.99 -16.12
N MET A 124 -5.35 -2.06 -16.41
CA MET A 124 -5.83 -2.97 -15.36
C MET A 124 -4.69 -3.78 -14.75
N MET A 125 -3.72 -4.21 -15.55
CA MET A 125 -2.55 -4.97 -15.10
C MET A 125 -1.65 -4.15 -14.19
N LEU A 126 -1.38 -2.88 -14.52
CA LEU A 126 -0.62 -1.97 -13.64
C LEU A 126 -1.22 -1.93 -12.22
N ALA A 127 -2.55 -1.84 -12.12
CA ALA A 127 -3.24 -1.84 -10.82
C ALA A 127 -3.13 -3.18 -10.07
N PHE A 128 -2.98 -4.31 -10.78
CA PHE A 128 -2.70 -5.60 -10.15
C PHE A 128 -1.24 -5.72 -9.71
N GLU A 129 -0.30 -5.24 -10.53
CA GLU A 129 1.14 -5.27 -10.27
C GLU A 129 1.52 -4.52 -9.00
N ASP A 130 0.92 -3.36 -8.77
CA ASP A 130 1.10 -2.58 -7.55
C ASP A 130 0.64 -3.35 -6.30
N ARG A 131 -0.49 -4.08 -6.38
CA ARG A 131 -1.05 -4.84 -5.25
C ARG A 131 -0.23 -6.07 -4.87
N PHE A 132 0.35 -6.74 -5.86
CA PHE A 132 1.17 -7.93 -5.64
C PHE A 132 2.66 -7.59 -5.38
N GLY A 133 3.05 -6.32 -5.43
CA GLY A 133 4.45 -5.90 -5.25
C GLY A 133 5.36 -6.35 -6.40
N LEU A 134 4.79 -6.46 -7.61
CA LEU A 134 5.55 -6.72 -8.83
C LEU A 134 6.34 -5.46 -9.25
N ASN A 135 5.84 -4.28 -8.90
CA ASN A 135 6.54 -3.01 -9.00
C ASN A 135 7.61 -2.87 -7.90
N PRO A 136 8.89 -2.58 -8.22
CA PRO A 136 9.97 -2.41 -7.23
C PRO A 136 9.66 -1.38 -6.14
N ALA A 137 9.05 -0.24 -6.50
CA ALA A 137 8.72 0.82 -5.54
C ALA A 137 7.64 0.35 -4.55
N GLU A 138 6.59 -0.30 -5.04
CA GLU A 138 5.53 -0.86 -4.19
C GLU A 138 6.07 -2.02 -3.34
N ARG A 139 6.98 -2.83 -3.87
CA ARG A 139 7.63 -3.90 -3.10
C ARG A 139 8.38 -3.33 -1.90
N GLN A 140 9.16 -2.27 -2.10
CA GLN A 140 9.87 -1.59 -1.01
C GLN A 140 8.89 -1.02 0.02
N ARG A 141 7.78 -0.42 -0.42
CA ARG A 141 6.72 0.08 0.48
C ARG A 141 6.07 -1.02 1.31
N ILE A 142 5.71 -2.14 0.68
CA ILE A 142 5.11 -3.30 1.37
C ILE A 142 6.09 -3.88 2.40
N MET A 143 7.37 -4.03 2.04
CA MET A 143 8.39 -4.54 2.95
C MET A 143 8.66 -3.59 4.12
N ALA A 144 8.74 -2.28 3.88
CA ALA A 144 8.91 -1.27 4.92
C ALA A 144 7.71 -1.25 5.89
N ALA A 145 6.48 -1.31 5.38
CA ALA A 145 5.27 -1.36 6.20
C ALA A 145 5.22 -2.60 7.12
N ARG A 146 5.69 -3.75 6.61
CA ARG A 146 5.81 -5.00 7.40
C ARG A 146 6.87 -4.87 8.50
N ALA A 147 8.00 -4.24 8.22
CA ALA A 147 9.05 -4.01 9.21
C ALA A 147 8.55 -3.14 10.39
N THR A 148 7.78 -2.08 10.10
CA THR A 148 7.18 -1.23 11.14
C THR A 148 6.16 -2.00 11.99
N THR A 149 5.38 -2.91 11.39
CA THR A 149 4.39 -3.72 12.11
C THR A 149 5.04 -4.81 12.97
N GLY A 150 6.19 -5.34 12.55
CA GLY A 150 7.00 -6.28 13.35
C GLY A 150 7.74 -5.63 14.53
N ALA A 151 7.95 -4.31 14.48
CA ALA A 151 8.51 -3.55 15.59
C ALA A 151 7.49 -3.29 16.72
N THR A 152 6.19 -3.33 16.41
CA THR A 152 5.11 -3.43 17.41
C THR A 152 4.86 -4.89 17.80
N GLY A 153 5.93 -5.60 18.17
CA GLY A 153 5.81 -6.88 18.84
C GLY A 153 5.16 -6.69 20.21
N ASP A 154 4.07 -7.40 20.42
CA ASP A 154 3.36 -7.53 21.70
C ASP A 154 2.45 -6.36 22.17
N LEU A 155 1.35 -6.12 21.45
CA LEU A 155 0.23 -5.29 21.95
C LEU A 155 -0.92 -6.11 22.58
N PHE A 156 -0.87 -7.45 22.52
CA PHE A 156 -1.96 -8.33 22.97
C PHE A 156 -1.54 -9.44 23.94
N ASN A 157 -0.26 -9.56 24.30
CA ASN A 157 0.25 -10.43 25.36
C ASN A 157 0.77 -9.62 26.57
N ALA A 158 0.32 -8.38 26.73
CA ALA A 158 0.44 -7.59 27.97
C ALA A 158 -0.47 -8.09 29.13
N GLY A 159 -0.94 -9.33 29.09
CA GLY A 159 -1.86 -9.93 30.08
C GLY A 159 -1.30 -11.16 30.82
N GLN A 160 -0.08 -11.60 30.53
CA GLN A 160 0.58 -12.69 31.26
C GLN A 160 2.05 -12.36 31.56
N ALA A 161 2.29 -11.20 32.18
CA ALA A 161 3.49 -11.06 32.98
C ALA A 161 3.24 -11.75 34.33
N LYS A 162 3.87 -12.90 34.55
CA LYS A 162 4.05 -13.45 35.90
C LYS A 162 4.68 -12.35 36.75
N ASP A 163 4.04 -12.04 37.87
CA ASP A 163 4.59 -11.16 38.90
C ASP A 163 6.05 -11.55 39.18
N PRO A 164 7.04 -10.66 39.00
CA PRO A 164 8.36 -10.90 39.56
C PRO A 164 8.21 -10.84 41.08
N GLU A 165 8.55 -11.94 41.75
CA GLU A 165 8.58 -12.04 43.21
C GLU A 165 9.24 -10.78 43.81
N ARG A 166 8.52 -10.12 44.73
CA ARG A 166 9.04 -9.01 45.52
C ARG A 166 10.32 -9.48 46.19
N ARG A 167 11.46 -8.93 45.76
CA ARG A 167 12.72 -9.03 46.50
C ARG A 167 12.51 -8.34 47.85
N SER A 168 12.47 -9.12 48.92
CA SER A 168 12.45 -8.59 50.27
C SER A 168 13.81 -7.98 50.59
N ASP A 169 13.75 -6.85 51.30
CA ASP A 169 14.83 -6.15 51.99
C ASP A 169 15.74 -5.25 51.14
N ASP A 170 15.40 -3.96 51.11
CA ASP A 170 16.36 -2.88 51.21
C ASP A 170 15.76 -1.75 52.07
N PRO A 171 16.49 -1.21 53.06
CA PRO A 171 15.94 -0.25 54.02
C PRO A 171 15.76 1.13 53.38
N ALA A 172 14.60 1.73 53.62
CA ALA A 172 14.25 3.07 53.16
C ALA A 172 15.24 4.11 53.71
N THR A 173 15.89 4.85 52.80
CA THR A 173 16.60 6.09 53.16
C THR A 173 15.55 7.19 53.33
N PRO A 174 15.46 7.89 54.47
CA PRO A 174 14.48 8.96 54.64
C PRO A 174 14.82 10.16 53.76
N ALA A 175 13.78 10.80 53.24
CA ALA A 175 13.84 11.96 52.37
C ALA A 175 14.53 13.15 53.06
N ALA A 176 15.53 13.74 52.39
CA ALA A 176 16.13 15.00 52.81
C ALA A 176 15.23 16.19 52.43
N GLU A 177 15.07 17.09 53.39
CA GLU A 177 14.27 18.31 53.39
C GLU A 177 14.58 19.29 52.25
N ALA A 178 13.54 20.05 51.87
CA ALA A 178 13.56 21.10 50.86
C ALA A 178 14.42 22.31 51.27
N ALA A 179 15.18 22.86 50.34
CA ALA A 179 15.89 24.13 50.49
C ALA A 179 15.31 25.19 49.54
N GLU A 180 14.92 26.32 50.12
CA GLU A 180 14.27 27.49 49.52
C GLU A 180 15.22 28.38 48.67
N PRO A 181 14.69 29.27 47.81
CA PRO A 181 15.45 29.92 46.75
C PRO A 181 16.30 31.10 47.28
N ILE A 182 17.53 31.19 46.78
CA ILE A 182 18.48 32.25 47.17
C ILE A 182 18.38 33.39 46.15
N GLU A 183 17.77 34.50 46.57
CA GLU A 183 17.87 35.80 45.90
C GLU A 183 19.33 36.30 46.01
N GLY A 184 19.97 36.56 44.87
CA GLY A 184 21.30 37.15 44.81
C GLY A 184 21.22 38.69 44.80
N PRO A 185 21.96 39.41 45.67
CA PRO A 185 22.05 40.86 45.60
C PRO A 185 23.39 41.34 45.02
N ILE A 186 23.34 42.52 44.39
CA ILE A 186 24.43 43.41 43.95
C ILE A 186 24.99 43.07 42.55
N GLY A 187 25.00 43.94 41.54
CA GLY A 187 24.64 45.36 41.46
C GLY A 187 25.47 46.05 40.37
N LEU A 188 24.79 46.75 39.45
CA LEU A 188 25.19 47.94 38.67
C LEU A 188 26.50 47.94 37.86
N LEU A 189 26.41 48.28 36.56
CA LEU A 189 27.05 49.46 35.96
C LEU A 189 26.69 49.58 34.45
N ASN A 190 25.97 50.67 34.14
CA ASN A 190 25.63 51.35 32.87
C ASN A 190 24.76 50.65 31.82
#